data_AF-A0A4P6G371-F1
#
_entry.id   AF-A0A4P6G371-F1
#
_cell.length_a   1.000
_cell.length_b   1.000
_cell.length_c   1.000
_cell.angle_alpha   90.00
_cell.angle_beta   90.00
_cell.angle_gamma   90.00
#
_symmetry.space_group_name_H-M   'P 1'
#
loop_
_entity.id
_entity.type
_entity.pdbx_description
1 polymer ?
#
loop_
_entity_poly.entity_id
_entity_poly.type
_entity_poly.pdbx_seq_one_letter_code
_entity_poly.pdbx_strand_id
1 'polypeptide(L)'
;MGDDEEKPVDPLASIRHMLLNIESEDSWLGENYRGWQSFANAIKVASADYDCEIVCRPEQGFLRVDCFFAPPHIKTLGYAIEAATSHIFQRCGEYPAEKAVVDGWV
;
A
#
# COMPACT_ATOMS: atom_id res chain seq x y z
N MET A 1 29.84 13.36 18.60
CA MET A 1 29.39 13.52 17.21
C MET A 1 29.57 12.17 16.54
N GLY A 2 28.48 11.56 16.13
CA GLY A 2 28.45 10.25 15.50
C GLY A 2 27.04 9.68 15.59
N ASP A 3 26.06 10.46 15.15
CA ASP A 3 24.74 9.91 14.86
C ASP A 3 24.90 9.15 13.54
N ASP A 4 25.24 7.86 13.64
CA ASP A 4 25.07 6.93 12.53
C ASP A 4 23.56 6.77 12.33
N GLU A 5 22.97 7.71 11.59
CA GLU A 5 21.64 7.55 11.01
C GLU A 5 21.68 6.33 10.09
N GLU A 6 21.31 5.18 10.64
CA GLU A 6 21.12 3.93 9.93
C GLU A 6 20.06 4.18 8.84
N LYS A 7 20.52 4.42 7.61
CA LYS A 7 19.62 4.68 6.49
C LYS A 7 18.69 3.48 6.33
N PRO A 8 17.36 3.69 6.15
CA PRO A 8 16.43 2.61 5.96
C PRO A 8 16.89 1.74 4.77
N VAL A 9 17.14 0.47 5.06
CA VAL A 9 17.52 -0.52 4.04
C VAL A 9 16.26 -0.84 3.23
N ASP A 10 16.26 -0.51 1.94
CA ASP A 10 15.18 -0.92 1.03
C ASP A 10 15.12 -2.46 1.00
N PRO A 11 14.06 -3.07 1.59
CA PRO A 11 13.97 -4.53 1.70
C PRO A 11 13.78 -5.20 0.33
N LEU A 12 13.48 -4.42 -0.71
CA LEU A 12 13.25 -4.91 -2.07
C LEU A 12 14.46 -4.71 -2.99
N ALA A 13 15.57 -4.14 -2.49
CA ALA A 13 16.73 -3.80 -3.31
C ALA A 13 17.27 -4.98 -4.14
N SER A 14 17.25 -6.20 -3.57
CA SER A 14 17.74 -7.41 -4.22
C SER A 14 16.81 -7.94 -5.32
N ILE A 15 15.51 -7.65 -5.25
CA ILE A 15 14.51 -8.18 -6.19
C ILE A 15 13.93 -7.11 -7.11
N ARG A 16 14.29 -5.83 -6.94
CA ARG A 16 13.74 -4.70 -7.69
C ARG A 16 13.81 -4.88 -9.21
N HIS A 17 14.86 -5.51 -9.71
CA HIS A 17 15.04 -5.81 -11.13
C HIS A 17 14.07 -6.89 -11.68
N MET A 18 13.47 -7.68 -10.79
CA MET A 18 12.49 -8.73 -11.11
C MET A 18 11.05 -8.20 -10.98
N LEU A 19 10.86 -7.07 -10.29
CA LEU A 19 9.55 -6.46 -10.13
C LEU A 19 9.16 -5.80 -11.45
N LEU A 20 7.93 -6.07 -11.90
CA LEU A 20 7.34 -5.30 -12.98
C LEU A 20 7.41 -3.82 -12.61
N ASN A 21 7.84 -2.99 -13.56
CA ASN A 21 7.77 -1.54 -13.39
C ASN A 21 6.29 -1.18 -13.56
N ILE A 22 5.53 -1.30 -12.47
CA ILE A 22 4.10 -0.99 -12.46
C ILE A 22 4.03 0.51 -12.64
N GLU A 23 3.59 0.96 -13.83
CA GLU A 23 3.26 2.37 -14.03
C GLU A 23 2.24 2.73 -12.95
N SER A 24 2.66 3.57 -12.02
CA SER A 24 1.73 4.11 -11.05
C SER A 24 0.79 5.01 -11.81
N GLU A 25 -0.48 4.61 -11.93
CA GLU A 25 -1.50 5.58 -12.31
C GLU A 25 -1.42 6.76 -11.34
N ASP A 26 -1.40 7.98 -11.89
CA ASP A 26 -1.27 9.22 -11.13
C ASP A 26 -2.36 9.30 -10.06
N SER A 27 -1.95 9.21 -8.79
CA SER A 27 -2.71 9.44 -7.55
C SER A 27 -4.24 9.35 -7.66
N TRP A 28 -4.77 8.26 -8.21
CA TRP A 28 -6.22 8.11 -8.39
C TRP A 28 -6.96 7.92 -7.06
N LEU A 29 -6.23 7.56 -6.00
CA LEU A 29 -6.70 7.56 -4.62
C LEU A 29 -6.76 8.97 -3.99
N GLY A 30 -6.27 10.01 -4.68
CA GLY A 30 -6.13 11.36 -4.18
C GLY A 30 -4.82 11.62 -3.43
N GLU A 31 -4.47 12.90 -3.26
CA GLU A 31 -3.17 13.32 -2.69
C GLU A 31 -2.93 12.82 -1.26
N ASN A 32 -3.98 12.71 -0.45
CA ASN A 32 -3.91 12.26 0.94
C ASN A 32 -3.66 10.75 1.11
N TYR A 33 -3.66 9.98 0.02
CA TYR A 33 -3.52 8.52 0.03
C TYR A 33 -2.37 8.05 -0.87
N ARG A 34 -1.44 8.95 -1.24
CA ARG A 34 -0.27 8.63 -2.06
C ARG A 34 0.58 7.50 -1.46
N GLY A 35 0.70 7.47 -0.14
CA GLY A 35 1.38 6.39 0.59
C GLY A 35 0.78 5.00 0.37
N TRP A 36 -0.49 4.92 0.01
CA TRP A 36 -1.18 3.66 -0.25
C TRP A 36 -1.21 3.27 -1.73
N GLN A 37 -0.78 4.18 -2.61
CA GLN A 37 -0.81 4.00 -4.06
C GLN A 37 0.00 2.77 -4.49
N SER A 38 1.16 2.53 -3.89
CA SER A 38 2.00 1.36 -4.19
C SER A 38 1.27 0.04 -3.91
N PHE A 39 0.49 -0.05 -2.83
CA PHE A 39 -0.31 -1.24 -2.53
C PHE A 39 -1.46 -1.42 -3.51
N ALA A 40 -2.15 -0.33 -3.86
CA ALA A 40 -3.24 -0.36 -4.84
C ALA A 40 -2.73 -0.77 -6.24
N ASN A 41 -1.56 -0.27 -6.65
CA ASN A 41 -0.91 -0.64 -7.91
C ASN A 41 -0.52 -2.13 -7.93
N ALA A 42 0.05 -2.65 -6.83
CA ALA A 42 0.40 -4.07 -6.72
C ALA A 42 -0.84 -4.97 -6.84
N ILE A 43 -1.96 -4.57 -6.24
CA ILE A 43 -3.23 -5.28 -6.36
C ILE A 43 -3.80 -5.21 -7.79
N LYS A 44 -3.66 -4.07 -8.49
CA LYS A 44 -4.08 -3.94 -9.89
C LYS A 44 -3.36 -4.92 -10.82
N VAL A 45 -2.07 -5.20 -10.59
CA VAL A 45 -1.36 -6.23 -11.35
C VAL A 45 -2.01 -7.60 -11.14
N ALA A 46 -2.30 -7.96 -9.89
CA ALA A 46 -3.00 -9.21 -9.60
C ALA A 46 -4.41 -9.24 -10.22
N SER A 47 -5.11 -8.10 -10.27
CA SER A 47 -6.42 -7.98 -10.94
C SER A 47 -6.31 -8.33 -12.43
N ALA A 48 -5.30 -7.78 -13.12
CA ALA A 48 -5.05 -8.04 -14.54
C ALA A 48 -4.61 -9.49 -14.81
N ASP A 49 -3.71 -10.05 -13.99
CA ASP A 49 -3.18 -11.40 -14.18
C ASP A 49 -4.25 -12.49 -14.00
N TYR A 50 -5.20 -12.27 -13.09
CA TYR A 50 -6.29 -13.21 -12.81
C TYR A 50 -7.57 -12.94 -13.59
N ASP A 51 -7.58 -11.96 -14.49
CA ASP A 51 -8.76 -11.50 -15.24
C ASP A 51 -9.98 -11.31 -14.32
N CYS A 52 -9.75 -10.66 -13.18
CA CYS A 52 -10.78 -10.42 -12.17
C CYS A 52 -10.71 -8.98 -11.68
N GLU A 53 -11.86 -8.33 -11.49
CA GLU A 53 -11.91 -6.97 -10.99
C GLU A 53 -11.56 -6.95 -9.49
N ILE A 54 -10.51 -6.20 -9.13
CA ILE A 54 -10.19 -5.87 -7.75
C ILE A 54 -10.19 -4.35 -7.61
N VAL A 55 -11.09 -3.84 -6.79
CA VAL A 55 -11.26 -2.40 -6.60
C VAL A 55 -10.55 -1.98 -5.32
N CYS A 56 -9.61 -1.05 -5.43
CA CYS A 56 -9.04 -0.37 -4.27
C CYS A 56 -9.79 0.96 -4.04
N ARG A 57 -10.01 1.38 -2.81
CA ARG A 57 -10.53 2.73 -2.54
C ARG A 57 -10.07 3.24 -1.18
N PRO A 58 -9.85 4.55 -1.04
CA PRO A 58 -9.60 5.13 0.26
C PRO A 58 -10.87 5.06 1.11
N GLU A 59 -10.75 4.59 2.35
CA GLU A 59 -11.85 4.59 3.31
C GLU A 59 -11.31 4.94 4.69
N GLN A 60 -11.82 6.02 5.30
CA GLN A 60 -11.49 6.41 6.67
C GLN A 60 -9.99 6.40 7.01
N GLY A 61 -9.12 6.83 6.08
CA GLY A 61 -7.67 6.91 6.31
C GLY A 61 -6.88 5.62 6.03
N PHE A 62 -7.53 4.54 5.61
CA PHE A 62 -6.88 3.29 5.18
C PHE A 62 -7.30 2.88 3.76
N LEU A 63 -6.69 1.81 3.24
CA LEU A 63 -6.99 1.28 1.90
C LEU A 63 -8.00 0.13 2.01
N ARG A 64 -9.20 0.31 1.46
CA ARG A 64 -10.19 -0.75 1.24
C ARG A 64 -9.84 -1.50 -0.05
N VAL A 65 -9.95 -2.83 -0.03
CA VAL A 65 -9.68 -3.73 -1.15
C VAL A 65 -10.87 -4.67 -1.36
N ASP A 66 -11.73 -4.30 -2.31
CA ASP A 66 -12.91 -5.09 -2.68
C ASP A 66 -12.52 -6.14 -3.74
N CYS A 67 -12.52 -7.42 -3.34
CA CYS A 67 -11.98 -8.56 -4.11
C CYS A 67 -12.98 -9.73 -4.23
N PHE A 68 -14.28 -9.44 -4.35
CA PHE A 68 -15.36 -10.44 -4.21
C PHE A 68 -15.25 -11.65 -5.15
N PHE A 69 -14.84 -11.43 -6.40
CA PHE A 69 -14.71 -12.48 -7.41
C PHE A 69 -13.29 -13.05 -7.53
N ALA A 70 -12.33 -12.53 -6.76
CA ALA A 70 -10.94 -12.96 -6.85
C ALA A 70 -10.74 -14.38 -6.26
N PRO A 71 -9.71 -15.11 -6.71
CA PRO A 71 -9.32 -16.38 -6.11
C PRO A 71 -8.98 -16.27 -4.61
N PRO A 72 -9.06 -17.36 -3.83
CA PRO A 72 -8.87 -17.33 -2.38
C PRO A 72 -7.57 -16.66 -1.92
N HIS A 73 -6.44 -16.92 -2.58
CA HIS A 73 -5.14 -16.35 -2.19
C HIS A 73 -5.07 -14.83 -2.45
N ILE A 74 -5.73 -14.34 -3.49
CA ILE A 74 -5.84 -12.91 -3.77
C ILE A 74 -6.76 -12.22 -2.76
N LYS A 75 -7.85 -12.88 -2.35
CA LYS A 75 -8.70 -12.40 -1.25
C LYS A 75 -7.91 -12.28 0.05
N THR A 76 -7.10 -13.29 0.38
CA THR A 76 -6.23 -13.25 1.56
C THR A 76 -5.25 -12.07 1.50
N LEU A 77 -4.66 -11.81 0.34
CA LEU A 77 -3.77 -10.66 0.15
C LEU A 77 -4.52 -9.33 0.33
N GLY A 78 -5.70 -9.20 -0.27
CA GLY A 78 -6.56 -8.02 -0.11
C GLY A 78 -6.88 -7.73 1.36
N TYR A 79 -7.34 -8.75 2.10
CA TYR A 79 -7.61 -8.61 3.55
C TYR A 79 -6.37 -8.26 4.36
N ALA A 80 -5.21 -8.81 4.02
CA ALA A 80 -3.95 -8.48 4.70
C ALA A 80 -3.57 -6.99 4.51
N ILE A 81 -3.76 -6.45 3.30
CA ILE A 81 -3.51 -5.04 3.00
C ILE A 81 -4.50 -4.14 3.75
N GLU A 82 -5.79 -4.47 3.75
CA GLU A 82 -6.79 -3.72 4.53
C GLU A 82 -6.43 -3.69 6.02
N ALA A 83 -6.11 -4.85 6.61
CA ALA A 83 -5.74 -4.96 8.01
C ALA A 83 -4.47 -4.16 8.35
N ALA A 84 -3.44 -4.24 7.51
CA ALA A 84 -2.19 -3.52 7.72
C ALA A 84 -2.40 -1.99 7.65
N THR A 85 -3.07 -1.50 6.61
CA THR A 85 -3.30 -0.06 6.44
C THR A 85 -4.23 0.50 7.52
N SER A 86 -5.26 -0.26 7.93
CA SER A 86 -6.16 0.10 9.03
C SER A 86 -5.40 0.19 10.36
N HIS A 87 -4.55 -0.78 10.68
CA HIS A 87 -3.78 -0.77 11.92
C HIS A 87 -2.74 0.36 11.96
N ILE A 88 -2.08 0.66 10.82
CA ILE A 88 -1.18 1.82 10.72
C ILE A 88 -1.95 3.11 10.97
N PHE A 89 -3.11 3.28 10.33
CA PHE A 89 -3.97 4.45 10.53
C PHE A 89 -4.39 4.61 12.00
N GLN A 90 -4.85 3.55 12.65
CA GLN A 90 -5.25 3.56 14.06
C GLN A 90 -4.10 3.98 14.98
N ARG A 91 -2.88 3.44 14.76
CA ARG A 91 -1.70 3.84 15.53
C ARG A 91 -1.32 5.31 15.35
N CYS A 92 -1.44 5.82 14.13
CA CYS A 92 -1.21 7.25 13.84
C CYS A 92 -2.32 8.18 14.37
N GLY A 93 -3.50 7.64 14.72
CA GLY A 93 -4.58 8.37 15.39
C GLY A 93 -4.45 8.38 16.91
N GLU A 94 -3.93 7.31 17.52
CA GLU A 94 -3.72 7.19 18.97
C GLU A 94 -2.47 7.94 19.48
N TYR A 95 -1.45 8.06 18.64
CA TYR A 95 -0.33 8.96 18.84
C TYR A 95 -0.48 10.07 17.80
N PRO A 96 -0.56 11.37 18.15
CA PRO A 96 -0.54 12.42 17.13
C PRO A 96 0.80 12.28 16.40
N ALA A 97 0.78 11.60 15.26
CA ALA A 97 1.93 11.43 14.42
C ALA A 97 2.25 12.84 13.94
N GLU A 98 3.21 13.51 14.59
CA GLU A 98 3.68 14.86 14.28
C GLU A 98 4.19 15.00 12.84
N LYS A 99 4.17 13.93 12.03
CA LYS A 99 4.25 13.97 10.57
C LYS A 99 3.18 13.05 9.98
N ALA A 100 2.10 13.70 9.58
CA ALA A 100 1.18 13.37 8.51
C ALA A 100 1.44 12.06 7.74
N VAL A 101 0.44 11.17 7.76
CA VAL A 101 0.24 10.02 6.84
C VAL A 101 0.03 10.49 5.37
N VAL A 102 0.32 11.75 5.06
CA VAL A 102 0.17 12.36 3.71
C VAL A 102 1.18 11.78 2.73
N ASP A 103 2.36 11.35 3.19
CA ASP A 103 3.43 10.86 2.31
C ASP A 103 3.51 9.33 2.22
N GLY A 104 2.74 8.59 3.04
CA GLY A 104 3.07 7.21 3.34
C GLY A 104 4.39 7.10 4.09
N TRP A 105 4.61 5.99 4.76
CA TRP A 105 5.95 5.71 5.24
C TRP A 105 6.86 5.47 4.04
N VAL A 106 7.87 6.33 3.89
CA VAL A 106 9.10 6.06 3.12
C VAL A 106 10.03 5.22 4.00
#